data_AF-A0A661APY6-F1
#
_entry.id   AF-A0A661APY6-F1
#
_cell.length_a   1.000
_cell.length_b   1.000
_cell.length_c   1.000
_cell.angle_alpha   90.00
_cell.angle_beta   90.00
_cell.angle_gamma   90.00
#
_symmetry.space_group_name_H-M   'P 1'
#
loop_
_entity.id
_entity.type
_entity.pdbx_description
1 polymer ?
#
loop_
_entity_poly.entity_id
_entity_poly.type
_entity_poly.pdbx_seq_one_letter_code
_entity_poly.pdbx_strand_id
1 'polypeptide(L)'
;MKKIILIIAAVVLVALFFGCAPKEGPHFGFARPEFRKVPPEIMAKIVNAGDAFTYPDANSIVIENVDSTVYNEDGTQTQYSYSLDKPLTPQGLKDESVINLSYDSQMMTVDILYAGVIHPDSTI
;
A
#
# COMPACT_ATOMS: atom_id res chain seq x y z
N MET A 1 35.29 -43.14 5.52
CA MET A 1 35.45 -42.05 4.53
C MET A 1 34.28 -41.93 3.55
N LYS A 2 33.84 -42.98 2.83
CA LYS A 2 32.73 -42.91 1.85
C LYS A 2 31.38 -42.42 2.41
N LYS A 3 31.04 -42.73 3.68
CA LYS A 3 29.77 -42.28 4.31
C LYS A 3 29.72 -40.78 4.63
N ILE A 4 30.87 -40.15 4.91
CA ILE A 4 30.95 -38.72 5.24
C ILE A 4 30.74 -37.86 3.98
N ILE A 5 31.26 -38.33 2.85
CA ILE A 5 31.10 -37.65 1.55
C ILE A 5 29.63 -37.64 1.10
N LEU A 6 28.89 -38.72 1.34
CA LEU A 6 27.45 -38.82 1.04
C LEU A 6 26.61 -37.87 1.88
N ILE A 7 26.96 -37.67 3.16
CA ILE A 7 26.24 -36.75 4.04
C ILE A 7 26.49 -35.29 3.63
N ILE A 8 27.74 -34.95 3.29
CA ILE A 8 28.09 -33.60 2.81
C ILE A 8 27.39 -33.29 1.48
N ALA A 9 27.34 -34.26 0.55
CA ALA A 9 26.63 -34.10 -0.72
C ALA A 9 25.12 -33.89 -0.52
N ALA A 10 24.50 -34.60 0.42
CA ALA A 10 23.08 -34.44 0.74
C ALA A 10 22.78 -33.08 1.39
N VAL A 11 23.64 -32.59 2.29
CA VAL A 11 23.48 -31.28 2.94
C VAL A 11 23.65 -30.14 1.95
N VAL A 12 24.58 -30.24 1.01
CA VAL A 12 24.78 -29.24 -0.05
C VAL A 12 23.61 -29.22 -1.03
N LEU A 13 23.04 -30.38 -1.39
CA LEU A 13 21.85 -30.44 -2.25
C LEU A 13 20.65 -29.76 -1.59
N VAL A 14 20.40 -30.03 -0.31
CA VAL A 14 19.29 -29.41 0.44
C VAL A 14 19.50 -27.90 0.59
N ALA A 15 20.73 -27.44 0.84
CA ALA A 15 21.02 -26.00 0.91
C ALA A 15 20.83 -25.28 -0.44
N LEU A 16 21.12 -25.95 -1.56
CA LEU A 16 20.94 -25.39 -2.90
C LEU A 16 19.47 -25.33 -3.35
N PHE A 17 18.63 -26.29 -2.93
CA PHE A 17 17.20 -26.31 -3.30
C PHE A 17 16.31 -25.46 -2.38
N PHE A 18 16.72 -25.18 -1.14
CA PHE A 18 15.94 -24.37 -0.20
C PHE A 18 16.50 -22.95 0.01
N GLY A 19 17.61 -22.58 -0.64
CA GLY A 19 18.33 -21.33 -0.39
C GLY A 19 17.85 -20.09 -1.16
N CYS A 20 17.02 -20.22 -2.20
CA CYS A 20 16.62 -19.10 -3.06
C CYS A 20 15.12 -19.12 -3.36
N ALA A 21 14.28 -19.08 -2.34
CA ALA A 21 12.94 -18.52 -2.52
C ALA A 21 13.08 -17.00 -2.36
N PRO A 22 12.80 -16.17 -3.39
CA PRO A 22 12.74 -14.72 -3.21
C PRO A 22 11.70 -14.43 -2.12
N LYS A 23 12.16 -13.84 -1.02
CA LYS A 23 11.31 -13.41 0.12
C LYS A 23 10.46 -12.18 -0.20
N GLU A 24 10.59 -11.63 -1.39
CA GLU A 24 9.88 -10.43 -1.78
C GLU A 24 8.53 -10.87 -2.36
N GLY A 25 7.52 -10.86 -1.49
CA GLY A 25 6.13 -10.91 -1.91
C GLY A 25 5.83 -9.76 -2.88
N PRO A 26 4.75 -9.86 -3.66
CA PRO A 26 4.42 -8.85 -4.64
C PRO A 26 4.31 -7.45 -3.98
N HIS A 27 5.24 -6.56 -4.34
CA HIS A 27 5.24 -5.17 -3.92
C HIS A 27 4.28 -4.38 -4.80
N PHE A 28 2.99 -4.39 -4.44
CA PHE A 28 1.95 -3.64 -5.15
C PHE A 28 1.99 -2.12 -4.89
N GLY A 29 3.12 -1.57 -4.42
CA GLY A 29 3.26 -0.14 -4.12
C GLY A 29 2.47 0.34 -2.89
N PHE A 30 1.77 -0.54 -2.17
CA PHE A 30 1.00 -0.21 -0.96
C PHE A 30 1.82 -0.25 0.35
N ALA A 31 3.15 -0.32 0.25
CA ALA A 31 4.02 -0.29 1.43
C ALA A 31 4.09 1.12 2.02
N ARG A 32 4.26 1.21 3.35
CA ARG A 32 4.50 2.49 4.02
C ARG A 32 5.69 3.20 3.37
N PRO A 33 5.56 4.47 2.96
CA PRO A 33 6.69 5.22 2.42
C PRO A 33 7.82 5.31 3.45
N GLU A 34 9.04 4.95 3.06
CA GLU A 34 10.24 5.14 3.91
C GLU A 34 10.72 6.61 3.90
N PHE A 35 10.14 7.42 3.02
CA PHE A 35 10.55 8.79 2.78
C PHE A 35 9.84 9.77 3.72
N ARG A 36 10.58 10.78 4.20
CA ARG A 36 9.99 11.93 4.93
C ARG A 36 9.22 12.89 4.02
N LYS A 37 9.31 12.68 2.70
CA LYS A 37 8.66 13.48 1.68
C LYS A 37 8.00 12.58 0.65
N VAL A 38 6.85 12.98 0.15
CA VAL A 38 6.19 12.24 -0.93
C VAL A 38 6.97 12.33 -2.25
N PRO A 39 6.89 11.30 -3.11
CA PRO A 39 7.47 11.36 -4.44
C PRO A 39 6.98 12.56 -5.25
N PRO A 40 7.82 13.18 -6.10
CA PRO A 40 7.43 14.30 -6.95
C PRO A 40 6.22 14.02 -7.84
N GLU A 41 6.05 12.77 -8.27
CA GLU A 41 4.93 12.32 -9.10
C GLU A 41 3.59 12.46 -8.37
N ILE A 42 3.54 12.09 -7.09
CA ILE A 42 2.33 12.24 -6.25
C ILE A 42 2.04 13.72 -6.02
N MET A 43 3.07 14.54 -5.76
CA MET A 43 2.88 16.00 -5.64
C MET A 43 2.37 16.61 -6.93
N ALA A 44 2.87 16.18 -8.09
CA ALA A 44 2.37 16.64 -9.37
C ALA A 44 0.88 16.30 -9.55
N LYS A 45 0.45 15.09 -9.16
CA LYS A 45 -0.98 14.73 -9.15
C LYS A 45 -1.78 15.69 -8.25
N ILE A 46 -1.33 15.95 -7.02
CA ILE A 46 -2.02 16.84 -6.06
C ILE A 46 -2.16 18.28 -6.58
N VAL A 47 -1.12 18.80 -7.21
CA VAL A 47 -1.12 20.16 -7.78
C VAL A 47 -2.04 20.23 -9.00
N ASN A 48 -1.95 19.25 -9.90
CA ASN A 48 -2.73 19.22 -11.14
C ASN A 48 -4.22 18.87 -10.90
N ALA A 49 -4.55 18.28 -9.75
CA ALA A 49 -5.93 17.97 -9.38
C ALA A 49 -6.80 19.21 -9.15
N GLY A 50 -6.26 20.42 -9.21
CA GLY A 50 -7.01 21.66 -9.06
C GLY A 50 -7.19 22.11 -7.61
N ASP A 51 -7.95 23.18 -7.43
CA ASP A 51 -8.15 23.88 -6.15
C ASP A 51 -9.59 24.39 -6.00
N ALA A 52 -9.84 25.18 -4.96
CA ALA A 52 -11.16 25.78 -4.73
C ALA A 52 -11.60 26.76 -5.84
N PHE A 53 -10.69 27.33 -6.63
CA PHE A 53 -11.08 28.14 -7.80
C PHE A 53 -11.53 27.26 -8.96
N THR A 54 -10.93 26.07 -9.06
CA THR A 54 -11.28 25.06 -10.06
C THR A 54 -12.62 24.40 -9.72
N TYR A 55 -12.87 24.14 -8.43
CA TYR A 55 -14.08 23.50 -7.92
C TYR A 55 -14.73 24.34 -6.81
N PRO A 56 -15.44 25.44 -7.17
CA PRO A 56 -15.94 26.42 -6.19
C PRO A 56 -17.00 25.86 -5.24
N ASP A 57 -17.72 24.82 -5.66
CA ASP A 57 -18.81 24.22 -4.90
C ASP A 57 -18.37 22.97 -4.10
N ALA A 58 -17.08 22.63 -4.10
CA ALA A 58 -16.54 21.44 -3.43
C ALA A 58 -15.70 21.81 -2.20
N ASN A 59 -15.93 21.10 -1.08
CA ASN A 59 -15.10 21.23 0.12
C ASN A 59 -13.84 20.36 0.06
N SER A 60 -13.89 19.25 -0.67
CA SER A 60 -12.81 18.29 -0.87
C SER A 60 -12.97 17.60 -2.23
N ILE A 61 -11.88 16.99 -2.71
CA ILE A 61 -11.87 16.18 -3.94
C ILE A 61 -11.11 14.88 -3.69
N VAL A 62 -11.57 13.82 -4.36
CA VAL A 62 -10.81 12.56 -4.49
C VAL A 62 -9.88 12.72 -5.69
N ILE A 63 -8.57 12.68 -5.46
CA ILE A 63 -7.56 12.80 -6.52
C ILE A 63 -7.36 11.45 -7.21
N GLU A 64 -7.24 10.38 -6.42
CA GLU A 64 -6.96 9.04 -6.90
C GLU A 64 -7.60 8.02 -5.97
N ASN A 65 -8.26 7.04 -6.57
CA ASN A 65 -8.75 5.87 -5.87
C ASN A 65 -8.35 4.63 -6.68
N VAL A 66 -7.65 3.70 -6.02
CA VAL A 66 -7.16 2.47 -6.64
C VAL A 66 -7.52 1.29 -5.76
N ASP A 67 -8.34 0.40 -6.32
CA ASP A 67 -8.64 -0.89 -5.73
C ASP A 67 -7.92 -2.01 -6.50
N SER A 68 -7.34 -2.96 -5.78
CA SER A 68 -6.67 -4.12 -6.35
C SER A 68 -7.08 -5.38 -5.60
N THR A 69 -7.33 -6.46 -6.32
CA THR A 69 -7.62 -7.77 -5.73
C THR A 69 -6.64 -8.80 -6.26
N VAL A 70 -6.04 -9.55 -5.35
CA VAL A 70 -5.09 -10.61 -5.63
C VAL A 70 -5.69 -11.92 -5.17
N TYR A 71 -5.82 -12.88 -6.09
CA TYR A 71 -6.29 -14.23 -5.79
C TYR A 71 -5.09 -15.15 -5.64
N ASN A 72 -5.02 -15.87 -4.53
CA ASN A 72 -3.94 -16.80 -4.23
C ASN A 72 -4.33 -18.23 -4.63
N GLU A 73 -3.33 -19.09 -4.85
CA GLU A 73 -3.55 -20.50 -5.25
C GLU A 73 -4.25 -21.33 -4.18
N ASP A 74 -4.18 -20.92 -2.90
CA ASP A 74 -4.84 -21.57 -1.77
C ASP A 74 -6.35 -21.22 -1.64
N GLY A 75 -6.88 -20.43 -2.59
CA GLY A 75 -8.26 -19.99 -2.61
C GLY A 75 -8.53 -18.75 -1.74
N THR A 76 -7.51 -18.20 -1.08
CA THR A 76 -7.64 -16.92 -0.38
C THR A 76 -7.54 -15.75 -1.36
N GLN A 77 -7.96 -14.56 -0.90
CA GLN A 77 -7.77 -13.32 -1.64
C GLN A 77 -7.28 -12.21 -0.73
N THR A 78 -6.52 -11.27 -1.29
CA THR A 78 -6.13 -10.02 -0.63
C THR A 78 -6.68 -8.84 -1.42
N GLN A 79 -7.39 -7.96 -0.75
CA GLN A 79 -7.91 -6.72 -1.33
C GLN A 79 -7.07 -5.54 -0.80
N TYR A 80 -6.60 -4.71 -1.71
CA TYR A 80 -5.92 -3.46 -1.42
C TYR A 80 -6.81 -2.30 -1.88
N SER A 81 -6.95 -1.29 -1.03
CA SER A 81 -7.62 -0.05 -1.37
C SER A 81 -6.73 1.12 -1.01
N TYR A 82 -6.62 2.08 -1.92
CA TYR A 82 -5.84 3.30 -1.77
C TYR A 82 -6.70 4.49 -2.18
N SER A 83 -6.73 5.52 -1.33
CA SER A 83 -7.38 6.80 -1.61
C SER A 83 -6.40 7.93 -1.34
N LEU A 84 -6.39 8.91 -2.25
CA LEU A 84 -5.70 10.18 -2.10
C LEU A 84 -6.72 11.30 -2.20
N ASP A 85 -6.99 11.94 -1.08
CA ASP A 85 -8.01 12.99 -0.96
C ASP A 85 -7.37 14.34 -0.67
N LYS A 86 -7.96 15.41 -1.21
CA LYS A 86 -7.49 16.78 -1.01
C LYS A 86 -8.62 17.66 -0.48
N PRO A 87 -8.49 18.21 0.73
CA PRO A 87 -9.38 19.25 1.20
C PRO A 87 -9.10 20.56 0.44
N LEU A 88 -10.16 21.22 -0.02
CA LEU A 88 -10.10 22.49 -0.75
C LEU A 88 -10.46 23.68 0.14
N THR A 89 -11.32 23.48 1.13
CA THR A 89 -11.82 24.54 2.02
C THR A 89 -11.55 24.20 3.50
N PRO A 90 -11.61 25.20 4.42
CA PRO A 90 -11.57 24.93 5.86
C PRO A 90 -12.67 23.99 6.35
N GLN A 91 -13.80 23.93 5.63
CA GLN A 91 -14.87 22.98 5.93
C GLN A 91 -14.45 21.55 5.55
N GLY A 92 -13.80 21.35 4.39
CA GLY A 92 -13.28 20.03 4.00
C GLY A 92 -12.17 19.50 4.92
N LEU A 93 -11.42 20.38 5.60
CA LEU A 93 -10.48 19.98 6.65
C LEU A 93 -11.17 19.48 7.93
N LYS A 94 -12.43 19.86 8.13
CA LYS A 94 -13.26 19.49 9.28
C LYS A 94 -14.27 18.40 8.95
N ASP A 95 -14.35 17.96 7.70
CA ASP A 95 -15.13 16.79 7.34
C ASP A 95 -14.46 15.58 8.01
N GLU A 96 -15.03 15.18 9.14
CA GLU A 96 -14.76 13.88 9.75
C GLU A 96 -15.24 12.80 8.76
N SER A 97 -14.35 12.43 7.85
CA SER A 97 -14.58 11.33 6.93
C SER A 97 -14.36 10.03 7.69
N VAL A 98 -15.40 9.53 8.35
CA VAL A 98 -15.38 8.20 8.96
C VAL A 98 -15.44 7.17 7.82
N ILE A 99 -14.30 6.54 7.55
CA ILE A 99 -14.25 5.41 6.61
C ILE A 99 -14.72 4.16 7.37
N ASN A 100 -15.97 3.77 7.12
CA ASN A 100 -16.52 2.53 7.68
C ASN A 100 -16.02 1.33 6.87
N LEU A 101 -15.10 0.56 7.45
CA LEU A 101 -14.61 -0.69 6.87
C LEU A 101 -15.49 -1.85 7.35
N SER A 102 -16.43 -2.28 6.51
CA SER A 102 -17.29 -3.43 6.77
C SER A 102 -16.59 -4.71 6.32
N TYR A 103 -16.33 -5.63 7.25
CA TYR A 103 -15.75 -6.94 6.95
C TYR A 103 -16.30 -8.04 7.87
N ASP A 104 -16.26 -9.29 7.41
CA ASP A 104 -16.58 -10.45 8.26
C ASP A 104 -15.36 -10.80 9.11
N SER A 105 -15.40 -10.43 10.40
CA SER A 105 -14.29 -10.66 11.33
C SER A 105 -13.92 -12.13 11.58
N GLN A 106 -14.77 -13.09 11.18
CA GLN A 106 -14.46 -14.52 11.29
C GLN A 106 -13.71 -15.06 10.07
N MET A 107 -13.83 -14.38 8.92
CA MET A 107 -13.28 -14.81 7.64
C MET A 107 -12.23 -13.86 7.07
N MET A 108 -12.19 -12.62 7.56
CA MET A 108 -11.38 -11.55 7.01
C MET A 108 -10.60 -10.84 8.12
N THR A 109 -9.46 -10.27 7.72
CA THR A 109 -8.66 -9.37 8.53
C THR A 109 -8.49 -8.06 7.77
N VAL A 110 -8.40 -6.96 8.50
CA VAL A 110 -8.21 -5.63 7.94
C VAL A 110 -6.96 -5.04 8.55
N ASP A 111 -6.02 -4.69 7.70
CA ASP A 111 -4.78 -4.02 8.07
C ASP A 111 -4.72 -2.63 7.44
N ILE A 112 -4.46 -1.62 8.26
CA ILE A 112 -4.13 -0.28 7.77
C ILE A 112 -2.63 -0.27 7.48
N LEU A 113 -2.28 -0.43 6.21
CA LEU A 113 -0.87 -0.44 5.79
C LEU A 113 -0.22 0.92 6.00
N TYR A 114 -0.94 1.99 5.70
CA TYR A 114 -0.48 3.36 5.85
C TYR A 114 -1.64 4.36 5.82
N ALA A 115 -1.57 5.37 6.70
CA ALA A 115 -2.40 6.57 6.65
C ALA A 115 -1.52 7.76 7.05
N GLY A 116 -1.63 8.88 6.33
CA GLY A 116 -0.80 10.05 6.58
C GLY A 116 -1.35 11.31 5.90
N VAL A 117 -0.80 12.47 6.27
CA VAL A 117 -1.22 13.77 5.75
C VAL A 117 -0.06 14.34 4.94
N ILE A 118 -0.33 14.75 3.70
CA ILE A 118 0.68 15.36 2.83
C ILE A 118 0.55 16.87 2.93
N HIS A 119 1.60 17.53 3.41
CA HIS A 119 1.66 18.98 3.48
C HIS A 119 2.04 19.61 2.12
N PRO A 120 1.71 20.89 1.88
CA PRO A 120 2.04 21.57 0.62
C PRO A 120 3.54 21.60 0.29
N ASP A 121 4.41 21.47 1.29
CA ASP A 121 5.87 21.41 1.15
C ASP A 121 6.40 19.99 0.86
N SER A 122 5.51 19.05 0.52
CA SER A 122 5.71 17.62 0.28
C SER A 122 6.07 16.77 1.49
N THR A 123 6.05 17.33 2.71
CA THR A 123 6.28 16.53 3.94
C THR A 123 5.08 15.65 4.27
N ILE A 124 5.37 14.55 4.97
CA ILE A 124 4.43 13.52 5.45
C ILE A 124 4.41 13.51 6.96
#